data_AF-A0A1Y3BE70-F1
#
_entry.id   AF-A0A1Y3BE70-F1
#
_cell.length_a   1.000
_cell.length_b   1.000
_cell.length_c   1.000
_cell.angle_alpha   90.00
_cell.angle_beta   90.00
_cell.angle_gamma   90.00
#
_symmetry.space_group_name_H-M   'P 1'
#
loop_
_entity.id
_entity.type
_entity.pdbx_description
1 polymer ?
#
loop_
_entity_poly.entity_id
_entity_poly.type
_entity_poly.pdbx_seq_one_letter_code
_entity_poly.pdbx_strand_id
1 'polypeptide(L)'
;MIGHIYIFHLIKNLSYNYEIKTNPSSWPGENGKGVEIPKEEEAEKNEKFKLNQFNILASDRIALNRTISDVRLNTCRRKRYPKHLPTASIHGQHYYVLHYSYISGKFTERNNTG
;
A
#
# COMPACT_ATOMS: atom_id res chain seq x y z
N MET A 1 35.05 -19.46 27.03
CA MET A 1 34.26 -18.21 27.21
C MET A 1 34.59 -17.09 26.21
N ILE A 2 35.57 -17.25 25.30
CA ILE A 2 35.95 -16.21 24.33
C ILE A 2 35.16 -16.34 23.01
N GLY A 3 34.70 -17.55 22.64
CA GLY A 3 33.96 -17.79 21.39
C GLY A 3 32.55 -17.18 21.30
N HIS A 4 31.87 -16.98 22.43
CA HIS A 4 30.52 -16.37 22.45
C HIS A 4 30.54 -14.87 22.15
N ILE A 5 31.65 -14.18 22.42
CA ILE A 5 31.82 -12.74 22.17
C ILE A 5 32.05 -12.47 20.68
N TYR A 6 32.80 -13.34 19.99
CA TYR A 6 33.05 -13.23 18.54
C TYR A 6 31.78 -13.40 17.71
N ILE A 7 30.86 -14.27 18.11
CA ILE A 7 29.57 -14.43 17.44
C ILE A 7 28.72 -13.16 17.57
N PHE A 8 28.64 -12.53 18.74
CA PHE A 8 27.87 -11.28 18.92
C PHE A 8 28.47 -10.08 18.18
N HIS A 9 29.80 -10.07 17.97
CA HIS A 9 30.47 -8.99 17.23
C HIS A 9 30.30 -9.11 15.71
N LEU A 10 30.14 -10.32 15.18
CA LEU A 10 29.93 -10.56 13.74
C LEU A 10 28.50 -10.23 13.27
N ILE A 11 27.50 -10.22 14.17
CA ILE A 11 26.10 -9.91 13.82
C ILE A 11 25.82 -8.40 13.69
N LYS A 12 26.73 -7.52 14.16
CA LYS A 12 26.56 -6.06 14.07
C LYS A 12 27.00 -5.46 12.72
N ASN A 13 27.59 -6.25 11.83
CA ASN A 13 28.06 -5.80 10.50
C ASN A 13 27.16 -6.23 9.33
N LEU A 14 25.99 -6.83 9.60
CA LEU A 14 24.93 -6.90 8.60
C LEU A 14 24.17 -5.56 8.64
N SER A 15 24.78 -4.55 8.03
CA SER A 15 24.04 -3.41 7.48
C SER A 15 23.10 -3.99 6.41
N TYR A 16 21.93 -4.43 6.84
CA TYR A 16 20.87 -4.91 5.98
C TYR A 16 20.34 -3.68 5.26
N ASN A 17 20.93 -3.36 4.11
CA ASN A 17 20.42 -2.33 3.21
C ASN A 17 19.14 -2.89 2.59
N TYR A 18 18.01 -2.68 3.27
CA TYR A 18 16.69 -2.94 2.71
C TYR A 18 16.36 -1.80 1.75
N GLU A 19 16.61 -2.01 0.45
CA GLU A 19 16.09 -1.13 -0.58
C GLU A 19 14.56 -1.18 -0.52
N ILE A 20 13.93 -0.06 -0.15
CA ILE A 20 12.47 0.09 -0.26
C ILE A 20 12.16 -0.03 -1.75
N LYS A 21 11.61 -1.17 -2.16
CA LYS A 21 11.25 -1.45 -3.55
C LYS A 21 10.09 -0.53 -3.95
N THR A 22 10.42 0.66 -4.45
CA THR A 22 9.44 1.62 -4.94
C THR A 22 8.89 1.13 -6.27
N ASN A 23 7.56 1.20 -6.44
CA ASN A 23 6.94 0.88 -7.73
C ASN A 23 7.43 1.89 -8.80
N PRO A 24 7.68 1.44 -10.04
CA PRO A 24 8.04 2.34 -11.13
C PRO A 24 6.96 3.41 -11.35
N SER A 25 7.34 4.67 -11.50
CA SER A 25 6.37 5.77 -11.70
C SER A 25 5.54 5.64 -13.00
N SER A 26 5.93 4.75 -13.92
CA SER A 26 5.19 4.43 -15.15
C SER A 26 4.03 3.46 -14.90
N TRP A 27 3.94 2.84 -13.74
CA TRP A 27 2.87 1.89 -13.44
C TRP A 27 1.51 2.58 -13.34
N PRO A 28 0.44 1.91 -13.81
CA PRO A 28 -0.91 2.45 -13.76
C PRO A 28 -1.34 2.71 -12.31
N GLY A 29 -1.82 3.93 -12.03
CA GLY A 29 -2.33 4.31 -10.71
C GLY A 29 -1.28 4.80 -9.71
N GLU A 30 0.01 4.77 -10.07
CA GLU A 30 1.07 5.28 -9.19
C GLU A 30 0.98 6.79 -9.00
N ASN A 31 1.32 7.22 -7.79
CA ASN A 31 1.17 8.60 -7.32
C ASN A 31 -0.28 9.13 -7.43
N GLY A 32 -1.28 8.23 -7.54
CA GLY A 32 -2.69 8.59 -7.71
C GLY A 32 -3.07 9.05 -9.13
N LYS A 33 -2.26 8.75 -10.15
CA LYS A 33 -2.60 9.04 -11.56
C LYS A 33 -3.80 8.22 -12.03
N GLY A 34 -4.58 8.76 -12.97
CA GLY A 34 -5.67 8.03 -13.60
C GLY A 34 -5.18 6.80 -14.37
N VAL A 35 -5.99 5.74 -14.39
CA VAL A 35 -5.74 4.53 -15.19
C VAL A 35 -6.71 4.52 -16.36
N GLU A 36 -6.16 4.55 -17.56
CA GLU A 36 -6.94 4.41 -18.79
C GLU A 36 -7.07 2.94 -19.16
N ILE A 37 -8.28 2.54 -19.53
CA ILE A 37 -8.57 1.17 -19.98
C ILE A 37 -8.57 1.17 -21.51
N PRO A 38 -7.86 0.23 -22.16
CA PRO A 38 -7.86 0.11 -23.61
C PRO A 38 -9.27 -0.16 -24.15
N LYS A 39 -9.55 0.28 -25.39
CA LYS A 39 -10.90 0.20 -26.00
C LYS A 39 -11.38 -1.24 -26.16
N GLU A 40 -10.45 -2.15 -26.36
CA GLU A 40 -10.70 -3.58 -26.53
C GLU A 40 -11.37 -4.20 -25.30
N GLU A 41 -11.10 -3.65 -24.10
CA GLU A 41 -11.63 -4.14 -22.83
C GLU A 41 -12.78 -3.28 -22.28
N GLU A 42 -13.28 -2.33 -23.07
CA GLU A 42 -14.36 -1.42 -22.66
C GLU A 42 -15.68 -2.17 -22.41
N ALA A 43 -15.96 -3.22 -23.18
CA ALA A 43 -17.13 -4.06 -22.99
C ALA A 43 -17.10 -4.77 -21.63
N GLU A 44 -15.96 -5.38 -21.27
CA GLU A 44 -15.75 -6.07 -20.00
C GLU A 44 -15.80 -5.09 -18.82
N LYS A 45 -15.18 -3.91 -18.96
CA LYS A 45 -15.29 -2.80 -18.00
C LYS A 45 -16.76 -2.48 -17.71
N ASN A 46 -17.56 -2.29 -18.76
CA ASN A 46 -18.96 -1.89 -18.63
C ASN A 46 -19.83 -2.99 -17.99
N GLU A 47 -19.54 -4.26 -18.30
CA GLU A 47 -20.23 -5.40 -17.68
C GLU A 47 -19.90 -5.51 -16.18
N LYS A 48 -18.61 -5.48 -15.82
CA LYS A 48 -18.16 -5.53 -14.42
C LYS A 48 -18.63 -4.33 -13.60
N PHE A 49 -18.75 -3.16 -14.25
CA PHE A 49 -19.28 -1.95 -13.62
C PHE A 49 -20.75 -2.10 -13.20
N LYS A 50 -21.59 -2.80 -13.97
CA LYS A 50 -23.01 -3.01 -13.59
C LYS A 50 -23.14 -3.75 -12.26
N LEU A 51 -22.28 -4.74 -12.03
CA LEU A 51 -22.31 -5.58 -10.85
C LEU A 51 -21.79 -4.85 -9.60
N ASN A 52 -20.75 -4.04 -9.76
CA ASN A 52 -19.97 -3.54 -8.64
C ASN A 52 -20.05 -2.02 -8.46
N GLN A 53 -20.57 -1.28 -9.44
CA GLN A 53 -20.64 0.19 -9.45
C GLN A 53 -19.27 0.88 -9.31
N PHE A 54 -18.17 0.14 -9.51
CA PHE A 54 -16.81 0.64 -9.61
C PHE A 54 -16.05 -0.08 -10.73
N ASN A 55 -15.02 0.57 -11.27
CA ASN A 55 -14.18 0.00 -12.33
C ASN A 55 -13.18 -1.00 -11.72
N ILE A 56 -13.61 -2.25 -11.58
CA ILE A 56 -12.76 -3.35 -11.10
C ILE A 56 -11.53 -3.52 -11.98
N LEU A 57 -11.69 -3.43 -13.30
CA LEU A 57 -10.61 -3.66 -14.24
C LEU A 57 -9.48 -2.64 -14.07
N ALA A 58 -9.82 -1.39 -13.74
CA ALA A 58 -8.82 -0.41 -13.33
C ALA A 58 -8.18 -0.79 -11.98
N SER A 59 -8.97 -1.21 -10.99
CA SER A 59 -8.44 -1.63 -9.68
C SER A 59 -7.47 -2.82 -9.77
N ASP A 60 -7.71 -3.76 -10.68
CA ASP A 60 -6.86 -4.95 -10.85
C ASP A 60 -5.53 -4.62 -11.54
N ARG A 61 -5.48 -3.55 -12.32
CA ARG A 61 -4.25 -3.05 -12.96
C ARG A 61 -3.37 -2.26 -12.01
N ILE A 62 -3.96 -1.66 -10.98
CA ILE A 62 -3.24 -0.84 -10.00
C ILE A 62 -2.52 -1.73 -8.99
N ALA A 63 -1.28 -1.38 -8.65
CA ALA A 63 -0.52 -2.10 -7.64
C ALA A 63 -1.15 -1.97 -6.23
N LEU A 64 -1.13 -3.06 -5.46
CA LEU A 64 -1.68 -3.08 -4.10
C LEU A 64 -0.93 -2.13 -3.16
N ASN A 65 0.40 -2.06 -3.32
CA ASN A 65 1.31 -1.21 -2.56
C ASN A 65 1.63 0.12 -3.28
N ARG A 66 0.64 0.71 -3.98
CA ARG A 66 0.85 1.95 -4.73
C ARG A 66 1.12 3.15 -3.82
N THR A 67 1.84 4.12 -4.35
CA THR A 67 2.05 5.41 -3.69
C THR A 67 0.97 6.43 -4.05
N ILE A 68 0.71 7.40 -3.15
CA ILE A 68 -0.22 8.50 -3.37
C ILE A 68 0.45 9.82 -2.99
N SER A 69 0.22 10.87 -3.79
CA SER A 69 0.70 12.21 -3.48
C SER A 69 0.04 12.76 -2.21
N ASP A 70 0.84 13.32 -1.31
CA ASP A 70 0.34 13.97 -0.10
C ASP A 70 -0.24 15.36 -0.40
N VAL A 71 -1.55 15.41 -0.60
CA VAL A 71 -2.32 16.65 -0.84
C VAL A 71 -2.77 17.34 0.45
N ARG A 72 -2.34 16.89 1.64
CA ARG A 72 -2.77 17.48 2.91
C ARG A 72 -2.25 18.91 3.06
N LEU A 73 -3.04 19.76 3.70
CA LEU A 73 -2.64 21.13 4.03
C LEU A 73 -1.37 21.17 4.90
N ASN A 74 -0.58 22.23 4.76
CA ASN A 74 0.66 22.45 5.54
C ASN A 74 0.43 22.38 7.06
N THR A 75 -0.74 22.81 7.52
CA THR A 75 -1.14 22.72 8.93
C THR A 75 -1.31 21.28 9.39
N CYS A 76 -1.92 20.43 8.57
CA CYS A 76 -2.07 18.99 8.84
C CYS A 76 -0.71 18.28 8.88
N ARG A 77 0.21 18.64 7.97
CA ARG A 77 1.57 18.06 7.91
C ARG A 77 2.42 18.40 9.15
N ARG A 78 2.18 19.55 9.77
CA ARG A 78 2.93 20.02 10.96
C ARG A 78 2.30 19.61 12.28
N LYS A 79 1.14 18.92 12.26
CA LYS A 79 0.44 18.50 13.48
C LYS A 79 1.29 17.47 14.22
N ARG A 80 1.66 17.77 15.47
CA ARG A 80 2.39 16.87 16.36
C ARG A 80 1.41 16.07 17.19
N TYR A 81 1.66 14.77 17.29
CA TYR A 81 0.87 13.86 18.13
C TYR A 81 1.67 13.48 19.38
N PRO A 82 1.00 13.15 20.51
CA PRO A 82 1.66 12.58 21.68
C PRO A 82 2.39 11.28 21.34
N LYS A 83 3.45 10.95 22.10
CA LYS A 83 4.24 9.73 21.87
C LYS A 83 3.44 8.44 22.07
N HIS A 84 2.49 8.45 23.00
CA HIS A 84 1.68 7.29 23.35
C HIS A 84 0.29 7.46 22.75
N LEU A 85 0.11 6.90 21.55
CA LEU A 85 -1.20 6.76 20.94
C LEU A 85 -1.84 5.44 21.38
N PRO A 86 -3.16 5.39 21.56
CA PRO A 86 -3.85 4.14 21.87
C PRO A 86 -3.72 3.16 20.70
N THR A 87 -3.66 1.86 21.02
CA THR A 87 -3.70 0.80 20.01
C THR A 87 -5.07 0.78 19.34
N ALA A 88 -5.09 0.90 18.02
CA ALA A 88 -6.30 0.76 17.22
C ALA A 88 -6.32 -0.58 16.49
N SER A 89 -7.42 -1.32 16.64
CA SER A 89 -7.72 -2.50 15.83
C SER A 89 -8.66 -2.13 14.68
N ILE A 90 -8.32 -2.54 13.47
CA ILE A 90 -9.13 -2.30 12.27
C ILE A 90 -9.99 -3.52 12.04
N HIS A 91 -11.30 -3.40 12.26
CA HIS A 91 -12.28 -4.45 11.95
C HIS A 91 -13.14 -4.00 10.76
N GLY A 92 -12.99 -4.68 9.63
CA GLY A 92 -13.91 -4.53 8.49
C GLY A 92 -15.12 -5.45 8.68
N GLN A 93 -16.35 -4.94 8.50
CA GLN A 93 -17.57 -5.76 8.64
C GLN A 93 -18.21 -6.18 7.29
N HIS A 94 -17.70 -5.71 6.15
CA HIS A 94 -18.34 -5.94 4.85
C HIS A 94 -17.29 -6.30 3.77
N TYR A 95 -16.86 -7.57 3.74
CA TYR A 95 -15.92 -8.07 2.73
C TYR A 95 -16.59 -8.73 1.53
N TYR A 96 -17.90 -9.00 1.58
CA TYR A 96 -18.56 -9.88 0.61
C TYR A 96 -18.84 -9.27 -0.77
N VAL A 97 -18.75 -7.94 -0.91
CA VAL A 97 -19.13 -7.24 -2.17
C VAL A 97 -17.94 -6.52 -2.82
N LEU A 98 -16.76 -6.56 -2.21
CA LEU A 98 -15.60 -5.84 -2.72
C LEU A 98 -14.61 -6.83 -3.36
N HIS A 99 -14.10 -6.52 -4.55
CA HIS A 99 -13.13 -7.38 -5.23
C HIS A 99 -11.81 -7.46 -4.44
N TYR A 100 -11.13 -8.60 -4.48
CA TYR A 100 -9.93 -8.88 -3.68
C TYR A 100 -8.83 -7.84 -3.87
N SER A 101 -8.59 -7.34 -5.09
CA SER A 101 -7.61 -6.29 -5.37
C SER A 101 -7.95 -4.96 -4.66
N TYR A 102 -9.23 -4.57 -4.70
CA TYR A 102 -9.71 -3.35 -4.04
C TYR A 102 -9.61 -3.44 -2.51
N ILE A 103 -9.95 -4.61 -1.94
CA ILE A 103 -9.83 -4.84 -0.50
C ILE A 103 -8.37 -4.86 -0.10
N SER A 104 -7.55 -5.68 -0.75
CA SER A 104 -6.13 -5.82 -0.38
C SER A 104 -5.39 -4.48 -0.47
N GLY A 105 -5.66 -3.64 -1.47
CA GLY A 105 -5.13 -2.27 -1.55
C GLY A 105 -5.58 -1.32 -0.43
N LYS A 106 -6.69 -1.59 0.27
CA LYS A 106 -7.08 -0.86 1.50
C LYS A 106 -6.35 -1.33 2.75
N PHE A 107 -5.90 -2.59 2.77
CA PHE A 107 -5.24 -3.20 3.93
C PHE A 107 -3.71 -3.28 3.79
N THR A 108 -3.16 -3.00 2.61
CA THR A 108 -1.70 -2.89 2.43
C THR A 108 -1.21 -1.56 3.00
N GLU A 109 -0.89 -1.56 4.29
CA GLU A 109 0.25 -0.87 4.92
C GLU A 109 0.13 -0.93 6.45
N ARG A 110 0.98 -1.74 7.08
CA ARG A 110 1.57 -1.51 8.42
C ARG A 110 2.59 -2.63 8.73
N ASN A 111 3.71 -2.64 8.02
CA ASN A 111 4.95 -3.29 8.49
C ASN A 111 6.07 -2.24 8.39
N ASN A 112 6.02 -1.26 9.28
CA ASN A 112 7.14 -0.38 9.60
C ASN A 112 6.89 0.20 10.99
N THR A 113 7.03 -0.65 12.00
CA THR A 113 7.29 -0.21 13.36
C THR A 113 8.81 -0.31 13.54
N GLY A 114 9.45 0.85 13.64
CA GLY A 114 10.78 0.97 14.22
C GLY A 114 10.76 0.73 15.73
#